data_AF-A0AAE0DQH0-F1
#
_entry.id   AF-A0AAE0DQH0-F1
#
_cell.length_a   1.000
_cell.length_b   1.000
_cell.length_c   1.000
_cell.angle_alpha   90.00
_cell.angle_beta   90.00
_cell.angle_gamma   90.00
#
_symmetry.space_group_name_H-M   'P 1'
#
loop_
_entity.id
_entity.type
_entity.pdbx_description
1 polymer ?
#
loop_
_entity_poly.entity_id
_entity_poly.type
_entity_poly.pdbx_seq_one_letter_code
_entity_poly.pdbx_strand_id
1 'polypeptide(L)'
;MTMWTKQMRKQKWSALGRRRGFRSDAVLEAINKAREERTHNAVLYKYPSFSGAFSALFAQLFHSRFHLPCLLFPFSSVAPFKIEDLYIEGLERFYLLDFLGPKGFAAELSQRFKGRAEAEV
;
A
#
# COMPACT_ATOMS: atom_id res chain seq x y z
N MET A 1 16.44 11.33 -39.59
CA MET A 1 17.47 11.15 -38.53
C MET A 1 16.89 11.58 -37.18
N THR A 2 16.13 10.71 -36.49
CA THR A 2 15.61 10.95 -35.12
C THR A 2 15.18 9.61 -34.49
N MET A 3 16.13 8.69 -34.31
CA MET A 3 15.86 7.37 -33.71
C MET A 3 16.57 7.17 -32.36
N TRP A 4 16.92 8.25 -31.66
CA TRP A 4 17.88 8.19 -30.53
C TRP A 4 17.42 8.83 -29.21
N THR A 5 16.11 9.06 -29.00
CA THR A 5 15.62 9.62 -27.73
C THR A 5 14.80 8.64 -26.87
N LYS A 6 14.27 7.54 -27.43
CA LYS A 6 13.53 6.53 -26.66
C LYS A 6 14.43 5.57 -25.86
N GLN A 7 15.66 5.33 -26.32
CA GLN A 7 16.59 4.38 -25.69
C GLN A 7 17.15 4.88 -24.34
N MET A 8 17.33 6.20 -24.21
CA MET A 8 18.00 6.81 -23.05
C MET A 8 17.09 7.00 -21.82
N ARG A 9 15.76 7.04 -22.02
CA ARG A 9 14.81 7.18 -20.90
C ARG A 9 14.57 5.85 -20.17
N LYS A 10 14.77 4.71 -20.84
CA LYS A 10 14.70 3.37 -20.25
C LYS A 10 15.92 3.03 -19.37
N GLN A 11 17.12 3.49 -19.73
CA GLN A 11 18.34 3.19 -18.97
C GLN A 11 18.50 4.01 -17.67
N LYS A 12 17.87 5.19 -17.57
CA LYS A 12 18.03 6.05 -16.40
C LYS A 12 17.28 5.54 -15.16
N TRP A 13 16.37 4.58 -15.32
CA TRP A 13 15.61 3.96 -14.24
C TRP A 13 16.28 2.68 -13.70
N SER A 14 17.26 2.12 -14.40
CA SER A 14 17.90 0.86 -14.00
C SER A 14 19.02 1.02 -12.95
N ALA A 15 19.49 2.24 -12.67
CA ALA A 15 20.70 2.45 -11.85
C ALA A 15 20.44 2.88 -10.40
N LEU A 16 19.29 3.48 -10.05
CA LEU A 16 19.01 3.93 -8.67
C LEU A 16 18.21 2.92 -7.80
N GLY A 17 17.66 1.86 -8.39
CA GLY A 17 16.72 0.97 -7.70
C GLY A 17 17.31 -0.21 -6.93
N ARG A 18 18.63 -0.26 -6.65
CA ARG A 18 19.26 -1.48 -6.07
C ARG A 18 19.14 -1.58 -4.54
N ARG A 19 17.99 -1.18 -3.99
CA ARG A 19 17.47 -1.65 -2.68
C ARG A 19 16.01 -2.11 -2.84
N ARG A 20 15.78 -2.99 -3.81
CA ARG A 20 14.54 -3.78 -3.99
C ARG A 20 14.47 -4.88 -2.93
N GLY A 21 14.24 -4.51 -1.68
CA GLY A 21 13.74 -5.45 -0.68
C GLY A 21 12.23 -5.52 -0.83
N PHE A 22 11.66 -6.69 -1.15
CA PHE A 22 10.24 -7.10 -1.10
C PHE A 22 9.13 -6.04 -1.34
N ARG A 23 9.42 -4.94 -2.04
CA ARG A 23 8.47 -3.97 -2.56
C ARG A 23 8.05 -4.49 -3.92
N SER A 24 6.91 -5.18 -3.96
CA SER A 24 6.37 -5.68 -5.23
C SER A 24 5.93 -4.50 -6.08
N ASP A 25 6.45 -4.38 -7.30
CA ASP A 25 6.04 -3.34 -8.26
C ASP A 25 4.52 -3.34 -8.48
N ALA A 26 3.89 -4.53 -8.37
CA ALA A 26 2.45 -4.70 -8.46
C ALA A 26 1.68 -3.98 -7.33
N VAL A 27 2.25 -3.86 -6.13
CA VAL A 27 1.61 -3.14 -5.02
C VAL A 27 1.66 -1.63 -5.27
N LEU A 28 2.79 -1.13 -5.79
CA LEU A 28 2.90 0.29 -6.15
C LEU A 28 1.96 0.64 -7.30
N GLU A 29 1.81 -0.24 -8.29
CA GLU A 29 0.85 -0.09 -9.37
C GLU A 29 -0.60 -0.09 -8.85
N ALA A 30 -0.93 -1.01 -7.92
CA ALA A 30 -2.25 -1.05 -7.29
C ALA A 30 -2.55 0.21 -6.48
N ILE A 31 -1.56 0.76 -5.75
CA ILE A 31 -1.68 2.03 -5.02
C ILE A 31 -1.94 3.19 -5.99
N ASN A 32 -1.20 3.26 -7.10
CA ASN A 32 -1.39 4.30 -8.11
C ASN A 32 -2.77 4.20 -8.78
N LYS A 33 -3.20 2.98 -9.12
CA LYS A 33 -4.52 2.74 -9.67
C LYS A 33 -5.63 3.14 -8.70
N ALA A 34 -5.51 2.74 -7.43
CA ALA A 34 -6.47 3.12 -6.39
C ALA A 34 -6.54 4.64 -6.17
N ARG A 35 -5.41 5.34 -6.36
CA ARG A 35 -5.36 6.81 -6.36
C ARG A 35 -6.11 7.43 -7.53
N GLU A 36 -5.94 6.90 -8.73
CA GLU A 36 -6.68 7.36 -9.92
C GLU A 36 -8.19 7.11 -9.77
N GLU A 37 -8.55 5.95 -9.23
CA GLU A 37 -9.94 5.54 -8.98
C GLU A 37 -10.56 6.19 -7.73
N ARG A 38 -9.79 7.01 -6.99
CA ARG A 38 -10.20 7.66 -5.71
C ARG A 38 -10.82 6.67 -4.73
N THR A 39 -10.18 5.52 -4.57
CA THR A 39 -10.60 4.51 -3.60
C THR A 39 -10.63 5.13 -2.20
N HIS A 40 -11.72 4.95 -1.47
CA HIS A 40 -11.93 5.58 -0.16
C HIS A 40 -11.43 4.74 1.02
N ASN A 41 -11.23 3.43 0.83
CA ASN A 41 -10.81 2.52 1.89
C ASN A 41 -9.48 1.84 1.54
N ALA A 42 -8.59 1.74 2.51
CA ALA A 42 -7.34 1.03 2.38
C ALA A 42 -7.15 0.04 3.53
N VAL A 43 -6.62 -1.14 3.24
CA VAL A 43 -6.36 -2.20 4.19
C VAL A 43 -4.91 -2.65 4.05
N LEU A 44 -4.18 -2.53 5.15
CA LEU A 44 -2.81 -2.97 5.28
C LEU A 44 -2.74 -4.21 6.17
N TYR A 45 -2.32 -5.34 5.61
CA TYR A 45 -2.26 -6.61 6.34
C TYR A 45 -0.84 -7.16 6.40
N LYS A 46 -0.45 -7.79 7.51
CA LYS A 46 0.89 -8.38 7.65
C LYS A 46 1.10 -9.56 6.69
N TYR A 47 2.23 -9.57 5.98
CA TYR A 47 2.64 -10.66 5.09
C TYR A 47 4.16 -10.92 5.15
N PRO A 48 4.63 -12.18 5.12
CA PRO A 48 3.84 -13.42 5.18
C PRO A 48 3.32 -13.67 6.60
N SER A 49 2.01 -13.81 6.76
CA SER A 49 1.35 -14.17 8.02
C SER A 49 0.04 -14.87 7.71
N PHE A 50 -0.25 -15.97 8.42
CA PHE A 50 -1.53 -16.68 8.27
C PHE A 50 -2.68 -15.81 8.79
N SER A 51 -2.53 -15.23 9.97
CA SER A 51 -3.50 -14.30 10.55
C SER A 51 -3.75 -13.10 9.64
N GLY A 52 -2.68 -12.44 9.17
CA GLY A 52 -2.81 -11.32 8.23
C GLY A 52 -3.54 -11.67 6.92
N ALA A 53 -3.26 -12.84 6.33
CA ALA A 53 -3.93 -13.29 5.11
C ALA A 53 -5.43 -13.58 5.34
N PHE A 54 -5.80 -14.20 6.46
CA PHE A 54 -7.20 -14.44 6.82
C PHE A 54 -7.93 -13.13 7.14
N SER A 55 -7.33 -12.23 7.91
CA SER A 55 -7.90 -10.90 8.18
C SER A 55 -8.12 -10.12 6.88
N ALA A 56 -7.19 -10.18 5.93
CA ALA A 56 -7.34 -9.57 4.61
C ALA A 56 -8.51 -10.18 3.82
N LEU A 57 -8.71 -11.50 3.89
CA LEU A 57 -9.87 -12.15 3.27
C LEU A 57 -11.19 -11.66 3.89
N PHE A 58 -11.28 -11.56 5.21
CA PHE A 58 -12.47 -11.02 5.88
C PHE A 58 -12.74 -9.57 5.49
N ALA A 59 -11.70 -8.74 5.44
CA ALA A 59 -11.82 -7.37 4.97
C ALA A 59 -12.31 -7.31 3.51
N GLN A 60 -11.79 -8.16 2.62
CA GLN A 60 -12.26 -8.25 1.23
C GLN A 60 -13.73 -8.64 1.15
N LEU A 61 -14.15 -9.65 1.93
CA LEU A 61 -15.54 -10.11 1.97
C LEU A 61 -16.49 -9.02 2.50
N PHE A 62 -16.10 -8.33 3.57
CA PHE A 62 -16.85 -7.21 4.14
C PHE A 62 -17.04 -6.11 3.09
N HIS A 63 -15.95 -5.60 2.51
CA HIS A 63 -16.01 -4.51 1.54
C HIS A 63 -16.76 -4.93 0.25
N SER A 64 -16.59 -6.17 -0.20
CA SER A 64 -17.32 -6.71 -1.35
C SER A 64 -18.83 -6.79 -1.08
N ARG A 65 -19.25 -7.17 0.14
CA ARG A 65 -20.67 -7.31 0.51
C ARG A 65 -21.40 -5.98 0.52
N PHE A 66 -20.70 -4.90 0.86
CA PHE A 66 -21.24 -3.54 0.93
C PHE A 66 -20.91 -2.69 -0.31
N HIS A 67 -20.31 -3.28 -1.35
CA HIS A 67 -19.88 -2.59 -2.57
C HIS A 67 -18.97 -1.38 -2.29
N LEU A 68 -18.12 -1.49 -1.29
CA LEU A 68 -17.17 -0.45 -0.91
C LEU A 68 -15.84 -0.68 -1.65
N PRO A 69 -15.38 0.25 -2.49
CA PRO A 69 -14.05 0.18 -3.08
C PRO A 69 -12.99 0.15 -1.96
N CYS A 70 -12.11 -0.86 -2.01
CA CYS A 70 -11.09 -1.08 -1.00
C CYS A 70 -9.79 -1.53 -1.65
N LEU A 71 -8.69 -0.90 -1.28
CA LEU A 71 -7.34 -1.30 -1.67
C LEU A 71 -6.73 -2.18 -0.58
N LEU A 72 -6.49 -3.45 -0.87
CA LEU A 72 -5.77 -4.37 0.02
C LEU A 72 -4.33 -4.51 -0.43
N PHE A 73 -3.38 -4.34 0.49
CA PHE A 73 -1.97 -4.54 0.17
C PHE A 73 -1.16 -5.12 1.34
N PRO A 74 -0.19 -6.00 1.03
CA PRO A 74 0.61 -6.68 2.05
C PRO A 74 1.63 -5.73 2.67
N PHE A 75 1.82 -5.81 3.99
CA PHE A 75 2.89 -5.17 4.74
C PHE A 75 3.94 -6.21 5.13
N SER A 76 5.16 -6.06 4.61
CA SER A 76 6.27 -6.92 4.99
C SER A 76 7.08 -6.33 6.14
N SER A 77 7.29 -7.11 7.21
CA SER A 77 8.23 -6.73 8.28
C SER A 77 9.69 -6.74 7.81
N VAL A 78 10.01 -7.43 6.69
CA VAL A 78 11.37 -7.51 6.13
C VAL A 78 11.72 -6.25 5.32
N ALA A 79 10.73 -5.67 4.64
CA ALA A 79 10.89 -4.45 3.87
C ALA A 79 9.60 -3.59 3.99
N PRO A 80 9.42 -2.90 5.12
CA PRO A 80 8.19 -2.16 5.38
C PRO A 80 8.03 -0.99 4.41
N PHE A 81 6.77 -0.68 4.10
CA PHE A 81 6.42 0.57 3.43
C PHE A 81 6.81 1.74 4.32
N LYS A 82 7.29 2.82 3.70
CA LYS A 82 7.34 4.11 4.37
C LYS A 82 6.00 4.81 4.16
N ILE A 83 5.71 5.78 5.00
CA ILE A 83 4.45 6.52 4.91
C ILE A 83 4.38 7.32 3.60
N GLU A 84 5.52 7.74 3.06
CA GLU A 84 5.58 8.39 1.74
C GLU A 84 5.20 7.46 0.58
N ASP A 85 5.34 6.15 0.76
CA ASP A 85 4.96 5.17 -0.26
C ASP A 85 3.44 4.91 -0.25
N LEU A 86 2.73 5.36 0.80
CA LEU A 86 1.30 5.15 0.96
C LEU A 86 0.51 6.26 0.28
N TYR A 87 -0.56 5.89 -0.42
CA TYR A 87 -1.56 6.84 -0.87
C TYR A 87 -2.52 7.15 0.28
N ILE A 88 -2.38 8.33 0.88
CA ILE A 88 -3.13 8.75 2.08
C ILE A 88 -4.21 9.79 1.73
N GLU A 89 -4.05 10.51 0.61
CA GLU A 89 -4.89 11.62 0.22
C GLU A 89 -6.23 11.13 -0.36
N GLY A 90 -7.36 11.46 0.25
CA GLY A 90 -8.69 11.07 -0.26
C GLY A 90 -9.20 9.72 0.26
N LEU A 91 -8.41 9.04 1.08
CA LEU A 91 -8.89 7.92 1.87
C LEU A 91 -9.74 8.42 3.05
N GLU A 92 -10.87 7.76 3.26
CA GLU A 92 -11.76 7.97 4.41
C GLU A 92 -11.39 7.03 5.57
N ARG A 93 -11.03 5.78 5.23
CA ARG A 93 -10.71 4.72 6.20
C ARG A 93 -9.42 4.00 5.87
N PHE A 94 -8.60 3.80 6.89
CA PHE A 94 -7.36 3.02 6.80
C PHE A 94 -7.34 1.96 7.89
N TYR A 95 -7.33 0.70 7.48
CA TYR A 95 -7.37 -0.47 8.36
C TYR A 95 -5.98 -1.09 8.48
N LEU A 96 -5.56 -1.34 9.73
CA LEU A 96 -4.31 -2.04 10.04
C LEU A 96 -4.65 -3.43 10.60
N LEU A 97 -4.39 -4.49 9.83
CA LEU A 97 -4.74 -5.87 10.18
C LEU A 97 -3.50 -6.68 10.58
N ASP A 98 -3.52 -7.29 11.77
CA ASP A 98 -2.39 -8.07 12.32
C ASP A 98 -1.06 -7.28 12.26
N PHE A 99 -1.14 -5.96 12.47
CA PHE A 99 -0.05 -5.04 12.15
C PHE A 99 1.06 -5.08 13.21
N LEU A 100 2.23 -5.54 12.79
CA LEU A 100 3.49 -5.48 13.54
C LEU A 100 4.53 -4.75 12.68
N GLY A 101 4.50 -3.42 12.74
CA GLY A 101 5.42 -2.57 11.99
C GLY A 101 6.39 -1.75 12.84
N PRO A 102 7.20 -0.91 12.18
CA PRO A 102 8.20 -0.08 12.83
C PRO A 102 7.58 0.79 13.94
N LYS A 103 8.33 0.98 15.03
CA LYS A 103 7.94 1.91 16.09
C LYS A 103 7.65 3.29 15.48
N GLY A 104 6.50 3.86 15.83
CA GLY A 104 6.08 5.18 15.33
C GLY A 104 5.32 5.17 14.01
N PHE A 105 5.30 4.07 13.24
CA PHE A 105 4.60 4.03 11.95
C PHE A 105 3.11 4.33 12.09
N ALA A 106 2.41 3.67 13.01
CA ALA A 106 0.98 3.91 13.21
C ALA A 106 0.69 5.34 13.70
N ALA A 107 1.58 5.91 14.52
CA ALA A 107 1.44 7.27 15.02
C ALA A 107 1.63 8.30 13.90
N GLU A 108 2.67 8.13 13.08
CA GLU A 108 2.94 9.00 11.94
C GLU A 108 1.87 8.86 10.85
N LEU A 109 1.37 7.64 10.62
CA LEU A 109 0.22 7.39 9.74
C LEU A 109 -1.00 8.16 10.24
N SER A 110 -1.32 8.05 11.53
CA SER A 110 -2.45 8.77 12.13
C SER A 110 -2.31 10.28 12.08
N GLN A 111 -1.09 10.83 12.14
CA GLN A 111 -0.86 12.28 12.04
C GLN A 111 -1.05 12.79 10.61
N ARG A 112 -0.68 12.00 9.60
CA ARG A 112 -0.83 12.38 8.19
C ARG A 112 -2.21 12.05 7.63
N PHE A 113 -2.88 11.03 8.18
CA PHE A 113 -4.22 10.62 7.81
C PHE A 113 -5.26 11.57 8.38
N LYS A 114 -6.08 12.17 7.53
CA LYS A 114 -7.17 13.08 7.94
C LYS A 114 -8.55 12.38 8.08
N GLY A 115 -8.63 11.08 7.79
CA GLY A 115 -9.83 10.25 7.95
C GLY A 115 -9.88 9.49 9.29
N ARG A 116 -10.76 8.48 9.41
CA ARG A 116 -10.76 7.58 10.58
C ARG A 116 -9.80 6.40 10.37
N ALA A 117 -8.78 6.30 11.21
CA ALA A 117 -7.94 5.10 11.29
C ALA A 117 -8.51 4.17 12.35
N GLU A 118 -8.92 2.96 11.95
CA GLU A 118 -9.44 1.93 12.84
C GLU A 118 -8.44 0.77 12.87
N ALA A 119 -7.92 0.45 14.06
CA ALA A 119 -7.08 -0.73 14.29
C ALA A 119 -7.97 -1.81 14.91
N GLU A 120 -8.23 -2.89 14.17
CA GLU A 120 -8.92 -4.05 14.72
C GLU A 120 -7.89 -5.00 15.36
N VAL A 121 -8.16 -5.37 16.62
CA VAL A 121 -7.35 -6.27 17.47
C VAL A 121 -7.70 -7.72 17.19
#